data_AF-A0A3R6F7C5-F1
#
_entry.id   AF-A0A3R6F7C5-F1
#
_cell.length_a   1.000
_cell.length_b   1.000
_cell.length_c   1.000
_cell.angle_alpha   90.00
_cell.angle_beta   90.00
_cell.angle_gamma   90.00
#
_symmetry.space_group_name_H-M   'P 1'
#
loop_
_entity.id
_entity.type
_entity.pdbx_description
1 polymer ?
#
loop_
_entity_poly.entity_id
_entity_poly.type
_entity_poly.pdbx_seq_one_letter_code
_entity_poly.pdbx_strand_id
1 'polypeptide(L)'
;MNEITKSFELISIKNNHLKTRYEENVFATNDTHVITYENTAPIHPDLFNSMQRLTTHVAAITGMMIFDDNIRVGGFQRQNIGDAQLVTIYAYIILSAANRKKAEDTEPKTTGNMAVRLYIGRDEYPDIDLLLEDLSQCEREANLYISQGKSFAQEKSIKLDNEDMNLLNPAA
;
A
#
# COMPACT_ATOMS: atom_id res chain seq x y z
N MET A 1 23.39 0.13 -18.18
CA MET A 1 22.05 0.13 -17.57
C MET A 1 21.89 1.49 -16.92
N ASN A 2 20.92 2.31 -17.35
CA ASN A 2 20.70 3.61 -16.69
C ASN A 2 20.17 3.30 -15.30
N GLU A 3 20.95 3.61 -14.27
CA GLU A 3 20.50 3.49 -12.90
C GLU A 3 19.37 4.52 -12.72
N ILE A 4 18.20 4.03 -12.32
CA ILE A 4 17.03 4.87 -12.04
C ILE A 4 16.61 4.52 -10.62
N THR A 5 16.59 5.50 -9.74
CA THR A 5 16.10 5.34 -8.36
C THR A 5 14.78 6.07 -8.18
N LYS A 6 13.87 5.46 -7.43
CA LYS A 6 12.54 6.02 -7.13
C LYS A 6 12.45 6.28 -5.62
N SER A 7 12.06 7.50 -5.26
CA SER A 7 11.79 7.90 -3.88
C SER A 7 10.30 8.23 -3.74
N PHE A 8 9.54 7.40 -3.03
CA PHE A 8 8.10 7.59 -2.89
C PHE A 8 7.77 8.66 -1.83
N GLU A 9 7.07 9.70 -2.29
CA GLU A 9 6.48 10.74 -1.45
C GLU A 9 5.08 10.35 -0.97
N LEU A 10 4.28 9.69 -1.82
CA LEU A 10 2.90 9.30 -1.52
C LEU A 10 2.63 7.90 -2.07
N ILE A 11 2.03 7.05 -1.24
CA ILE A 11 1.37 5.82 -1.68
C ILE A 11 -0.02 5.81 -1.05
N SER A 12 -1.05 5.71 -1.87
CA SER A 12 -2.44 5.71 -1.41
C SER A 12 -3.31 4.75 -2.22
N ILE A 13 -4.32 4.22 -1.55
CA ILE A 13 -5.35 3.36 -2.10
C ILE A 13 -6.66 4.12 -1.93
N LYS A 14 -7.27 4.53 -3.05
CA LYS A 14 -8.55 5.21 -3.06
C LYS A 14 -9.50 4.50 -4.01
N ASN A 15 -10.69 4.18 -3.54
CA ASN A 15 -11.71 3.46 -4.32
C ASN A 15 -11.16 2.19 -4.97
N ASN A 16 -10.34 1.42 -4.24
CA ASN A 16 -9.67 0.21 -4.74
C ASN A 16 -8.63 0.44 -5.86
N HIS A 17 -8.13 1.66 -6.02
CA HIS A 17 -7.11 2.02 -7.01
C HIS A 17 -5.87 2.62 -6.35
N LEU A 18 -4.70 2.27 -6.89
CA LEU A 18 -3.42 2.80 -6.44
C LEU A 18 -3.21 4.20 -7.03
N LYS A 19 -2.84 5.15 -6.17
CA LYS A 19 -2.29 6.45 -6.54
C LYS A 19 -0.99 6.68 -5.80
N THR A 20 0.07 6.97 -6.53
CA THR A 20 1.39 7.28 -5.97
C THR A 20 1.96 8.56 -6.53
N ARG A 21 2.85 9.16 -5.75
CA ARG A 21 3.72 10.27 -6.19
C ARG A 21 5.13 9.95 -5.75
N TYR A 22 6.09 10.08 -6.65
CA TYR A 22 7.49 9.75 -6.39
C TYR A 22 8.44 10.62 -7.21
N GLU A 23 9.64 10.81 -6.69
CA GLU A 23 10.76 11.38 -7.42
C GLU A 23 11.51 10.26 -8.12
N GLU A 24 11.76 10.42 -9.41
CA GLU A 24 12.60 9.54 -10.21
C GLU A 24 13.92 10.25 -10.53
N ASN A 25 15.03 9.70 -10.04
CA ASN A 25 16.37 10.20 -10.31
C ASN A 25 17.01 9.36 -11.41
N VAL A 26 17.33 10.01 -12.54
CA VAL A 26 17.96 9.38 -13.70
C VAL A 26 19.45 9.71 -13.67
N PHE A 27 20.26 8.77 -13.19
CA PHE A 27 21.71 9.00 -13.01
C PHE A 27 22.45 9.31 -14.32
N ALA A 28 21.95 8.80 -15.45
CA ALA A 28 22.56 9.03 -16.75
C ALA A 28 22.48 10.49 -17.22
N THR A 29 21.44 11.23 -16.82
CA THR A 29 21.25 12.64 -17.19
C THR A 29 21.41 13.59 -16.00
N ASN A 30 21.51 13.05 -14.78
CA ASN A 30 21.50 13.81 -13.54
C ASN A 30 20.23 14.67 -13.38
N ASP A 31 19.10 14.18 -13.90
CA ASP A 31 17.80 14.82 -13.80
C ASP A 31 16.92 14.14 -12.76
N THR A 32 16.06 14.93 -12.13
CA THR A 32 15.03 14.48 -11.18
C THR A 32 13.66 14.86 -11.71
N HIS A 33 12.75 13.89 -11.77
CA HIS A 33 11.37 14.08 -12.21
C HIS A 33 10.40 13.74 -11.10
N VAL A 34 9.42 14.61 -10.84
CA VAL A 34 8.29 14.27 -9.96
C VAL A 34 7.20 13.65 -10.82
N ILE A 35 6.88 12.39 -10.55
CA ILE A 35 5.88 11.63 -11.29
C ILE A 35 4.69 11.35 -10.38
N THR A 36 3.48 11.57 -10.91
CA THR A 36 2.23 11.07 -10.30
C THR A 36 1.74 9.90 -11.14
N TYR A 37 1.58 8.75 -10.51
CA TYR A 37 1.08 7.53 -11.14
C TYR A 37 -0.27 7.15 -10.53
N GLU A 38 -1.22 6.84 -11.41
CA GLU A 38 -2.54 6.35 -11.02
C GLU A 38 -2.81 5.06 -11.80
N ASN A 39 -3.11 3.99 -11.07
CA ASN A 39 -3.49 2.71 -11.66
C ASN A 39 -5.01 2.65 -11.83
N THR A 40 -5.46 2.33 -13.03
CA THR A 40 -6.89 2.15 -13.34
C THR A 40 -7.40 0.76 -12.99
N ALA A 41 -6.52 -0.22 -12.82
CA ALA A 41 -6.90 -1.56 -12.37
C ALA A 41 -7.15 -1.59 -10.84
N PRO A 42 -8.01 -2.50 -10.37
CA PRO A 42 -8.13 -2.81 -8.95
C PRO A 42 -6.78 -3.16 -8.31
N ILE A 43 -6.60 -2.77 -7.04
CA ILE A 43 -5.41 -3.17 -6.29
C ILE A 43 -5.40 -4.68 -6.04
N HIS A 44 -4.19 -5.22 -5.94
CA HIS A 44 -3.92 -6.61 -5.62
C HIS A 44 -3.89 -6.76 -4.09
N PRO A 45 -4.31 -7.93 -3.54
CA PRO A 45 -4.27 -8.18 -2.11
C PRO A 45 -2.90 -7.94 -1.46
N ASP A 46 -1.80 -8.18 -2.15
CA ASP A 46 -0.45 -7.95 -1.58
C ASP A 46 -0.23 -6.50 -1.16
N LEU A 47 -0.59 -5.55 -2.02
CA LEU A 47 -0.47 -4.13 -1.70
C LEU A 47 -1.45 -3.74 -0.60
N PHE A 48 -2.68 -4.26 -0.64
CA PHE A 48 -3.67 -4.04 0.41
C PHE A 48 -3.15 -4.52 1.77
N ASN A 49 -2.66 -5.75 1.83
CA ASN A 49 -2.16 -6.39 3.04
C ASN A 49 -0.92 -5.68 3.57
N SER A 50 0.01 -5.30 2.69
CA SER A 50 1.20 -4.52 3.06
C SER A 50 0.79 -3.19 3.69
N MET A 51 -0.18 -2.49 3.08
CA MET A 51 -0.73 -1.24 3.62
C MET A 51 -1.38 -1.45 4.99
N GLN A 52 -2.10 -2.57 5.19
CA GLN A 52 -2.76 -2.85 6.48
C GLN A 52 -1.79 -3.19 7.61
N ARG A 53 -0.54 -3.59 7.32
CA ARG A 53 0.49 -3.77 8.37
C ARG A 53 0.74 -2.48 9.16
N LEU A 54 0.60 -1.32 8.51
CA LEU A 54 0.72 0.00 9.14
C LEU A 54 -0.34 0.29 10.21
N THR A 55 -1.39 -0.53 10.34
CA THR A 55 -2.44 -0.36 11.35
C THR A 55 -1.89 -0.45 12.77
N THR A 56 -0.93 -1.33 13.01
CA THR A 56 -0.28 -1.50 14.32
C THR A 56 0.46 -0.22 14.74
N HIS A 57 1.13 0.44 13.79
CA HIS A 57 1.80 1.72 14.02
C HIS A 57 0.81 2.85 14.30
N VAL A 58 -0.31 2.89 13.57
CA VAL A 58 -1.40 3.85 13.82
C VAL A 58 -1.94 3.70 15.24
N ALA A 59 -2.22 2.46 15.66
CA ALA A 59 -2.69 2.16 17.01
C ALA A 59 -1.68 2.54 18.09
N ALA A 60 -0.41 2.16 17.90
CA ALA A 60 0.67 2.46 18.83
C ALA A 60 0.88 3.96 19.03
N ILE A 61 0.94 4.74 17.94
CA ILE A 61 1.19 6.20 18.01
C ILE A 61 -0.02 6.93 18.60
N THR A 62 -1.23 6.46 18.36
CA THR A 62 -2.46 7.09 18.89
C THR A 62 -2.84 6.62 20.28
N GLY A 63 -2.19 5.57 20.81
CA GLY A 63 -2.57 4.91 22.06
C GLY A 63 -3.91 4.17 21.99
N MET A 64 -4.45 3.92 20.79
CA MET A 64 -5.76 3.30 20.58
C MET A 64 -5.68 1.77 20.52
N MET A 65 -5.35 1.10 21.63
CA MET A 65 -5.22 -0.38 21.66
C MET A 65 -6.53 -1.17 21.43
N ILE A 66 -7.70 -0.52 21.46
CA ILE A 66 -9.02 -1.20 21.46
C ILE A 66 -9.63 -1.30 20.05
N PHE A 67 -9.02 -0.64 19.04
CA PHE A 67 -9.64 -0.49 17.71
C PHE A 67 -8.82 -1.07 16.55
N ASP A 68 -7.74 -1.82 16.78
CA ASP A 68 -6.88 -2.33 15.69
C ASP A 68 -7.68 -3.04 14.58
N ASP A 69 -8.60 -3.94 14.94
CA ASP A 69 -9.44 -4.66 13.98
C ASP A 69 -10.37 -3.75 13.17
N ASN A 70 -10.67 -2.58 13.73
CA ASN A 70 -11.55 -1.54 13.19
C ASN A 70 -10.77 -0.41 12.51
N ILE A 71 -9.44 -0.42 12.52
CA ILE A 71 -8.64 0.56 11.80
C ILE A 71 -8.29 -0.02 10.44
N ARG A 72 -8.32 0.84 9.42
CA ARG A 72 -7.84 0.54 8.09
C ARG A 72 -6.95 1.66 7.60
N VAL A 73 -5.85 1.32 6.97
CA VAL A 73 -4.90 2.28 6.42
C VAL A 73 -5.17 2.46 4.92
N GLY A 74 -5.34 3.71 4.51
CA GLY A 74 -5.60 4.10 3.12
C GLY A 74 -4.37 4.61 2.39
N GLY A 75 -3.27 4.88 3.08
CA GLY A 75 -2.06 5.39 2.46
C GLY A 75 -1.11 6.08 3.43
N PHE A 76 0.04 6.50 2.92
CA PHE A 76 0.98 7.32 3.68
C PHE A 76 1.68 8.37 2.82
N GLN A 77 1.90 9.50 3.50
CA GLN A 77 2.75 10.66 3.25
C GLN A 77 4.22 10.49 3.66
N ARG A 78 5.23 10.80 2.84
CA ARG A 78 6.58 11.14 3.31
C ARG A 78 7.01 12.52 2.84
N GLN A 79 7.62 13.28 3.74
CA GLN A 79 8.15 14.60 3.47
C GLN A 79 9.47 14.80 4.19
N ASN A 80 10.52 15.14 3.46
CA ASN A 80 11.80 15.51 4.05
C ASN A 80 11.67 16.91 4.69
N ILE A 81 12.08 17.04 5.95
CA ILE A 81 12.03 18.29 6.72
C ILE A 81 13.37 18.45 7.44
N GLY A 82 14.29 19.20 6.81
CA GLY A 82 15.63 19.41 7.34
C GLY A 82 16.41 18.10 7.41
N ASP A 83 16.82 17.73 8.62
CA ASP A 83 17.52 16.48 8.96
C ASP A 83 16.58 15.32 9.35
N ALA A 84 15.27 15.56 9.36
CA ALA A 84 14.24 14.57 9.68
C ALA A 84 13.34 14.27 8.48
N GLN A 85 12.56 13.20 8.59
CA GLN A 85 11.49 12.87 7.63
C GLN A 85 10.16 12.76 8.36
N LEU A 86 9.19 13.58 7.97
CA LEU A 86 7.82 13.47 8.45
C LEU A 86 7.09 12.39 7.67
N VAL A 87 6.64 11.35 8.38
CA VAL A 87 5.71 10.34 7.86
C VAL A 87 4.31 10.67 8.35
N THR A 88 3.34 10.74 7.42
CA THR A 88 1.92 10.89 7.74
C THR A 88 1.16 9.65 7.27
N ILE A 89 0.63 8.83 8.18
CA ILE A 89 -0.18 7.66 7.83
C ILE A 89 -1.66 8.07 7.87
N TYR A 90 -2.37 7.86 6.77
CA TYR A 90 -3.79 8.14 6.64
C TYR A 90 -4.60 6.87 6.91
N ALA A 91 -5.46 6.93 7.91
CA ALA A 91 -6.26 5.80 8.37
C ALA A 91 -7.73 6.19 8.53
N TYR A 92 -8.59 5.20 8.60
CA TYR A 92 -10.01 5.37 8.84
C TYR A 92 -10.55 4.27 9.73
N ILE A 93 -11.55 4.61 10.53
CA ILE A 93 -12.21 3.69 11.45
C ILE A 93 -13.43 3.10 10.75
N ILE A 94 -13.51 1.77 10.74
CA ILE A 94 -14.64 0.99 10.26
C ILE A 94 -15.39 0.39 11.45
N LEU A 95 -16.72 0.44 11.46
CA LEU A 95 -17.50 -0.36 12.41
C LEU A 95 -17.55 -1.81 11.94
N SER A 96 -16.82 -2.70 12.63
CA SER A 96 -16.94 -4.15 12.46
C SER A 96 -18.40 -4.63 12.54
N ALA A 97 -18.75 -5.55 11.65
CA ALA A 97 -20.06 -6.22 11.59
C ALA A 97 -20.42 -6.98 12.88
N ALA A 98 -19.45 -7.29 13.76
CA ALA A 98 -19.71 -7.93 15.05
C ALA A 98 -20.59 -7.08 15.99
N ASN A 99 -20.60 -5.75 15.81
CA ASN A 99 -21.48 -4.83 16.54
C ASN A 99 -22.81 -4.56 15.80
N ARG A 100 -23.02 -5.12 14.61
CA ARG A 100 -24.29 -5.03 13.87
C ARG A 100 -25.16 -6.25 14.19
N LYS A 101 -25.87 -6.22 15.31
CA LYS A 101 -27.10 -7.03 15.43
C LYS A 101 -28.09 -6.48 14.40
N LYS A 102 -28.16 -7.13 13.23
CA LYS A 102 -29.03 -6.82 12.07
C LYS A 102 -28.63 -5.57 11.27
N ALA A 103 -28.01 -5.74 10.12
CA ALA A 103 -28.21 -4.85 8.98
C ALA A 103 -27.67 -5.52 7.71
N GLU A 104 -28.54 -5.63 6.70
CA GLU A 104 -28.33 -6.18 5.35
C GLU A 104 -27.43 -5.28 4.47
N ASP A 105 -26.64 -4.37 5.05
CA ASP A 105 -25.70 -3.51 4.32
C ASP A 105 -24.31 -4.14 4.28
N THR A 106 -23.97 -4.72 3.13
CA THR A 106 -22.75 -5.48 2.84
C THR A 106 -21.46 -4.64 2.82
N GLU A 107 -21.52 -3.32 3.09
CA GLU A 107 -20.33 -2.46 3.12
C GLU A 107 -19.97 -1.99 4.55
N PRO A 108 -18.67 -2.07 4.93
CA PRO A 108 -18.17 -1.49 6.16
C PRO A 108 -18.34 0.04 6.11
N LYS A 109 -19.14 0.58 7.02
CA LYS A 109 -19.39 2.01 7.11
C LYS A 109 -18.21 2.68 7.82
N THR A 110 -17.52 3.56 7.11
CA THR A 110 -16.48 4.42 7.70
C THR A 110 -17.12 5.41 8.67
N THR A 111 -16.61 5.45 9.90
CA THR A 111 -17.14 6.31 10.97
C THR A 111 -16.24 7.47 11.33
N GLY A 112 -14.98 7.46 10.90
CA GLY A 112 -14.05 8.55 11.12
C GLY A 112 -12.80 8.42 10.26
N ASN A 113 -12.20 9.55 9.94
CA ASN A 113 -10.89 9.63 9.28
C ASN A 113 -9.85 10.11 10.30
N MET A 114 -8.63 9.63 10.12
CA MET A 114 -7.50 9.90 11.00
C MET A 114 -6.24 10.10 10.16
N ALA A 115 -5.36 10.97 10.64
CA ALA A 115 -3.99 11.07 10.15
C ALA A 115 -3.04 11.04 11.34
N VAL A 116 -2.08 10.13 11.30
CA VAL A 116 -1.06 9.96 12.33
C VAL A 116 0.26 10.45 11.78
N ARG A 117 1.03 11.18 12.58
CA ARG A 117 2.28 11.81 12.15
C ARG A 117 3.42 11.39 13.07
N LEU A 118 4.57 11.07 12.46
CA LEU A 118 5.80 10.73 13.15
C LEU A 118 6.99 11.37 12.42
N TYR A 119 7.92 11.97 13.15
CA TYR A 119 9.19 12.44 12.61
C TYR A 119 10.28 11.38 12.77
N ILE A 120 10.64 10.72 11.67
CA ILE A 120 11.79 9.83 11.61
C ILE A 120 13.08 10.65 11.70
N GLY A 121 13.99 10.24 12.58
CA GLY A 121 15.25 10.95 12.87
C GLY A 121 15.12 12.01 13.97
N ARG A 122 13.91 12.23 14.53
CA ARG A 122 13.68 13.18 15.62
C ARG A 122 12.85 12.61 16.76
N ASP A 123 11.75 11.92 16.45
CA ASP A 123 10.88 11.33 17.46
C ASP A 123 11.40 9.95 17.87
N GLU A 124 11.29 9.63 19.16
CA GLU A 124 11.55 8.28 19.66
C GLU A 124 10.31 7.42 19.41
N TYR A 125 10.44 6.44 18.52
CA TYR A 125 9.42 5.43 18.26
C TYR A 125 10.02 4.03 18.43
N PRO A 126 9.54 3.21 19.40
CA PRO A 126 10.16 1.92 19.71
C PRO A 126 10.23 0.95 18.53
N ASP A 127 9.19 0.93 17.69
CA ASP A 127 9.07 0.03 16.55
C ASP A 127 9.47 0.70 15.23
N ILE A 128 10.43 1.64 15.27
CA ILE A 128 10.86 2.39 14.08
C ILE A 128 11.39 1.49 12.97
N ASP A 129 12.18 0.47 13.30
CA ASP A 129 12.74 -0.45 12.30
C ASP A 129 11.63 -1.24 11.59
N LEU A 130 10.61 -1.68 12.34
CA LEU A 130 9.44 -2.36 11.79
C LEU A 130 8.60 -1.43 10.92
N LEU A 131 8.43 -0.17 11.34
CA LEU A 131 7.75 0.85 10.52
C LEU A 131 8.47 1.05 9.20
N LEU A 132 9.80 1.16 9.22
CA LEU A 132 10.60 1.31 8.01
C LEU A 132 10.49 0.08 7.09
N GLU A 133 10.44 -1.13 7.67
CA GLU A 133 10.20 -2.36 6.92
C GLU A 133 8.81 -2.35 6.25
N ASP A 134 7.76 -2.03 6.99
CA ASP A 134 6.38 -2.01 6.51
C ASP A 134 6.16 -0.96 5.40
N LEU A 135 6.75 0.24 5.56
CA LEU A 135 6.76 1.26 4.53
C LEU A 135 7.50 0.76 3.28
N SER A 136 8.67 0.14 3.46
CA SER A 136 9.46 -0.41 2.36
C SER A 136 8.72 -1.52 1.60
N GLN A 137 7.93 -2.34 2.29
CA GLN A 137 7.10 -3.37 1.63
C GLN A 137 6.01 -2.73 0.77
N CYS A 138 5.34 -1.68 1.25
CA CYS A 138 4.37 -0.93 0.45
C CYS A 138 5.01 -0.33 -0.81
N GLU A 139 6.23 0.18 -0.70
CA GLU A 139 6.98 0.74 -1.84
C GLU A 139 7.41 -0.32 -2.85
N ARG A 140 7.85 -1.49 -2.39
CA ARG A 140 8.14 -2.63 -3.26
C ARG A 140 6.90 -3.02 -4.06
N GLU A 141 5.76 -3.17 -3.39
CA GLU A 141 4.50 -3.48 -4.05
C GLU A 141 4.08 -2.40 -5.05
N ALA A 142 4.13 -1.12 -4.67
CA ALA A 142 3.83 0.00 -5.57
C ALA A 142 4.77 0.05 -6.78
N ASN A 143 6.06 -0.28 -6.60
CA ASN A 143 7.03 -0.37 -7.70
C ASN A 143 6.66 -1.45 -8.71
N LEU A 144 6.08 -2.58 -8.28
CA LEU A 144 5.62 -3.63 -9.20
C LEU A 144 4.50 -3.12 -10.11
N TYR A 145 3.59 -2.26 -9.61
CA TYR A 145 2.58 -1.61 -10.46
C TYR A 145 3.22 -0.74 -11.53
N ILE A 146 4.18 0.09 -11.13
CA ILE A 146 4.81 1.07 -12.03
C ILE A 146 5.71 0.38 -13.07
N SER A 147 6.51 -0.59 -12.65
CA SER A 147 7.52 -1.22 -13.51
C SER A 147 7.01 -2.38 -14.34
N GLN A 148 6.05 -3.14 -13.82
CA GLN A 148 5.57 -4.39 -14.43
C GLN A 148 4.08 -4.34 -14.78
N GLY A 149 3.40 -3.23 -14.50
CA GLY A 149 1.96 -3.11 -14.75
C GLY A 149 1.14 -4.11 -13.95
N LYS A 150 1.57 -4.43 -12.70
CA LYS A 150 0.97 -5.46 -11.84
C LYS A 150 -0.58 -5.41 -11.89
N SER A 151 -1.18 -6.32 -12.66
CA SER A 151 -2.63 -6.48 -12.83
C SER A 151 -3.09 -7.88 -12.43
N PHE A 152 -2.71 -8.39 -11.26
CA PHE A 152 -3.08 -9.75 -10.83
C PHE A 152 -4.51 -9.86 -10.31
N ALA A 153 -5.46 -9.17 -10.95
CA ALA A 153 -6.87 -9.31 -10.60
C ALA A 153 -7.52 -10.58 -11.21
N GLN A 154 -6.88 -11.29 -12.16
CA GLN A 154 -7.51 -12.45 -12.82
C GLN A 154 -6.61 -13.63 -13.28
N GLU A 155 -5.27 -13.58 -13.21
CA GLU A 155 -4.47 -14.74 -13.63
C GLU A 155 -4.23 -15.73 -12.48
N LYS A 156 -5.16 -16.68 -12.31
CA LYS A 156 -4.72 -18.04 -11.94
C LYS A 156 -3.83 -18.50 -13.09
N SER A 157 -2.51 -18.43 -12.94
CA SER A 157 -1.61 -19.14 -13.84
C SER A 157 -1.87 -20.64 -13.65
N ILE A 158 -2.72 -21.22 -14.49
CA ILE A 158 -2.79 -22.67 -14.64
C ILE A 158 -1.52 -23.04 -15.40
N LYS A 159 -0.57 -23.68 -14.72
CA LYS A 159 0.48 -24.42 -15.42
C LYS A 159 -0.19 -25.64 -16.04
N LEU A 160 -0.59 -25.52 -17.30
CA LEU A 160 -0.96 -26.68 -18.10
C LEU A 160 0.34 -27.39 -18.47
N ASP A 161 0.47 -28.65 -18.10
CA ASP A 161 1.54 -29.49 -18.62
C ASP A 161 1.15 -30.08 -19.99
N ASN A 162 2.06 -30.83 -20.61
CA ASN A 162 1.81 -31.42 -21.93
C ASN A 162 0.66 -32.44 -21.90
N GLU A 163 0.32 -33.01 -20.75
CA GLU A 163 -0.82 -33.93 -20.62
C GLU A 163 -2.14 -33.14 -20.61
N ASP A 164 -2.17 -32.00 -19.92
CA ASP A 164 -3.31 -31.08 -19.93
C ASP A 164 -3.60 -30.50 -21.33
N MET A 165 -2.55 -30.21 -22.11
CA MET A 165 -2.68 -29.73 -23.50
C MET A 165 -3.26 -30.79 -24.45
N ASN A 166 -2.99 -32.08 -24.19
CA ASN A 166 -3.55 -33.19 -24.98
C ASN A 166 -5.03 -33.43 -24.69
N LEU A 167 -5.50 -33.09 -23.48
CA LEU A 167 -6.92 -33.20 -23.11
C LEU A 167 -7.80 -32.11 -23.75
N LEU A 168 -7.21 -30.98 -24.11
CA LEU A 168 -7.91 -29.84 -24.73
C LEU A 168 -8.01 -29.94 -26.26
N ASN A 169 -7.28 -30.87 -26.89
CA ASN A 169 -7.34 -31.16 -28.32
C ASN A 169 -7.53 -32.66 -28.58
N PRO A 170 -8.72 -33.24 -28.31
CA PRO A 170 -9.03 -34.55 -28.82
C PRO A 170 -9.37 -34.41 -30.33
N ALA A 171 -8.35 -34.62 -31.15
CA ALA A 171 -8.35 -34.70 -32.62
C ALA A 171 -8.25 -33.37 -33.40
N ALA A 172 -7.04 -33.11 -33.90
CA ALA A 172 -6.81 -32.83 -35.32
C ALA A 172 -5.95 -33.97 -35.88
#